data_AF-U4V0F2-F1
#
_entry.id   AF-U4V0F2-F1
#
_cell.length_a   1.000
_cell.length_b   1.000
_cell.length_c   1.000
_cell.angle_alpha   90.00
_cell.angle_beta   90.00
_cell.angle_gamma   90.00
#
_symmetry.space_group_name_H-M   'P 1'
#
loop_
_entity.id
_entity.type
_entity.pdbx_description
1 polymer ?
#
loop_
_entity_poly.entity_id
_entity_poly.type
_entity_poly.pdbx_seq_one_letter_code
_entity_poly.pdbx_strand_id
1 'polypeptide(L)'
;MILTPEQWTALNPLIFDGARVHIQPIQTSDVDVFLDINGRESVSKNFATWPYPLPRDYVERRVAGMRWKNGWRCGFAIDVSGIGMIGGISFGSPSQGGKQDMEIGYGLHPDH
;
A
#
# COMPACT_ATOMS: atom_id res chain seq x y z
N MET A 1 -9.44 -19.44 20.07
CA MET A 1 -10.12 -18.45 19.20
C MET A 1 -9.20 -18.18 18.02
N ILE A 2 -9.68 -18.28 16.78
CA ILE A 2 -8.91 -17.96 15.58
C ILE A 2 -9.23 -16.51 15.21
N LEU A 3 -8.21 -15.66 15.12
CA LEU A 3 -8.36 -14.25 14.73
C LEU A 3 -8.66 -14.15 13.23
N THR A 4 -9.47 -13.18 12.81
CA THR A 4 -9.53 -12.79 11.39
C THR A 4 -8.19 -12.19 10.94
N PRO A 5 -7.87 -12.15 9.64
CA PRO A 5 -6.65 -11.49 9.17
C PRO A 5 -6.53 -10.03 9.65
N GLU A 6 -7.65 -9.30 9.64
CA GLU A 6 -7.75 -7.93 10.15
C GLU A 6 -7.43 -7.84 11.66
N GLN A 7 -7.97 -8.76 12.47
CA GLN A 7 -7.68 -8.81 13.90
C GLN A 7 -6.23 -9.22 14.18
N TRP A 8 -5.69 -10.16 13.41
CA TRP A 8 -4.31 -10.61 13.56
C TRP A 8 -3.33 -9.50 13.21
N THR A 9 -3.51 -8.80 12.09
CA THR A 9 -2.61 -7.70 11.70
C THR A 9 -2.71 -6.49 12.62
N ALA A 10 -3.88 -6.24 13.24
CA ALA A 10 -4.02 -5.16 14.21
C ALA A 10 -3.21 -5.43 15.48
N LEU A 11 -3.08 -6.70 15.88
CA LEU A 11 -2.26 -7.12 17.03
C LEU A 11 -0.79 -7.35 16.66
N ASN A 12 -0.50 -7.62 15.38
CA ASN A 12 0.82 -7.94 14.86
C ASN A 12 1.11 -7.07 13.63
N PRO A 13 1.35 -5.76 13.80
CA PRO A 13 1.64 -4.90 12.68
C PRO A 13 2.95 -5.35 12.02
N LEU A 14 2.89 -5.56 10.70
CA LEU A 14 4.07 -5.91 9.92
C LEU A 14 4.86 -4.62 9.64
N ILE A 15 5.92 -4.44 10.42
CA ILE A 15 6.81 -3.28 10.34
C ILE A 15 8.22 -3.77 9.99
N PHE A 16 8.91 -3.03 9.13
CA PHE A 16 10.32 -3.22 8.86
C PHE A 16 11.06 -1.91 9.13
N ASP A 17 11.94 -1.95 10.13
CA ASP A 17 12.82 -0.84 10.50
C ASP A 17 14.23 -1.11 9.97
N GLY A 18 14.60 -0.41 8.89
CA GLY A 18 15.95 -0.39 8.34
C GLY A 18 16.75 0.82 8.79
N ALA A 19 18.04 0.86 8.45
CA ALA A 19 18.92 1.97 8.83
C ALA A 19 18.50 3.34 8.24
N ARG A 20 17.80 3.35 7.10
CA ARG A 20 17.33 4.57 6.42
C ARG A 20 15.87 4.53 5.99
N VAL A 21 15.29 3.33 5.94
CA VAL A 21 13.96 3.07 5.39
C VAL A 21 13.10 2.45 6.47
N HIS A 22 11.91 2.98 6.65
CA HIS A 22 10.87 2.45 7.52
C HIS A 22 9.70 2.01 6.66
N ILE A 23 9.23 0.78 6.84
CA ILE A 23 8.07 0.24 6.11
C ILE A 23 7.03 -0.14 7.13
N GLN A 24 5.83 0.42 6.98
CA GLN A 24 4.73 0.23 7.92
C GLN A 24 3.39 0.14 7.21
N PRO A 25 2.36 -0.50 7.82
CA PRO A 25 1.06 -0.60 7.20
C PRO A 25 0.46 0.78 6.93
N ILE A 26 -0.09 0.96 5.72
CA ILE A 26 -0.76 2.21 5.31
C ILE A 26 -1.91 2.55 6.26
N GLN A 27 -2.00 3.83 6.59
CA GLN A 27 -3.04 4.44 7.38
C GLN A 27 -3.98 5.29 6.52
N THR A 28 -5.16 5.60 7.06
CA THR A 28 -6.12 6.50 6.40
C THR A 28 -5.53 7.90 6.20
N SER A 29 -4.63 8.33 7.08
CA SER A 29 -3.90 9.61 6.97
C SER A 29 -3.01 9.70 5.72
N ASP A 30 -2.66 8.58 5.11
CA ASP A 30 -1.67 8.54 4.04
C ASP A 30 -2.30 8.77 2.66
N VAL A 31 -3.64 8.87 2.57
CA VAL A 31 -4.38 9.04 1.32
C VAL A 31 -3.86 10.23 0.51
N ASP A 32 -3.57 11.37 1.16
CA ASP A 32 -3.11 12.58 0.47
C ASP A 32 -1.72 12.38 -0.15
N VAL A 33 -0.80 11.77 0.59
CA VAL A 33 0.55 11.48 0.10
C VAL A 33 0.51 10.41 -0.99
N PHE A 34 -0.33 9.39 -0.83
CA PHE A 34 -0.55 8.36 -1.86
C PHE A 34 -1.13 8.96 -3.14
N LEU A 35 -2.05 9.92 -3.03
CA LEU A 35 -2.62 10.60 -4.18
C LEU A 35 -1.58 11.49 -4.88
N ASP A 36 -0.74 12.21 -4.15
CA ASP A 36 0.35 13.01 -4.74
C ASP A 36 1.34 12.13 -5.53
N ILE A 37 1.77 11.01 -4.94
CA ILE A 37 2.74 10.11 -5.56
C ILE A 37 2.11 9.40 -6.76
N ASN A 38 1.01 8.68 -6.53
CA ASN A 38 0.43 7.79 -7.53
C ASN A 38 -0.43 8.52 -8.56
N GLY A 39 -0.83 9.77 -8.30
CA GLY A 39 -1.60 10.60 -9.23
C GLY A 39 -0.75 11.29 -10.30
N ARG A 40 0.58 11.26 -10.18
CA ARG A 40 1.51 11.72 -11.22
C ARG A 40 1.41 10.82 -12.43
N GLU A 41 1.29 11.41 -13.61
CA GLU A 41 1.18 10.67 -14.88
C GLU A 41 2.32 9.66 -15.06
N SER A 42 3.55 10.07 -14.72
CA SER A 42 4.76 9.24 -14.79
C SER A 42 4.74 8.04 -13.85
N VAL A 43 3.88 8.03 -12.84
CA VAL A 43 3.69 6.91 -11.90
C VAL A 43 2.43 6.14 -12.28
N SER A 44 1.29 6.81 -12.44
CA SER A 44 -0.01 6.16 -12.72
C SER A 44 0.03 5.27 -13.97
N LYS A 45 0.71 5.72 -15.04
CA LYS A 45 0.79 4.96 -16.30
C LYS A 45 1.59 3.67 -16.20
N ASN A 46 2.41 3.50 -15.16
CA ASN A 46 3.13 2.26 -14.91
C ASN A 46 2.28 1.22 -14.17
N PHE A 47 1.14 1.62 -13.61
CA PHE A 47 0.22 0.67 -13.00
C PHE A 47 -0.68 0.03 -14.05
N ALA A 48 -0.71 -1.30 -14.06
CA ALA A 48 -1.56 -2.07 -14.96
C ALA A 48 -3.06 -1.81 -14.79
N THR A 49 -3.50 -1.36 -13.60
CA THR A 49 -4.92 -1.32 -13.22
C THR A 49 -5.41 0.02 -12.68
N TRP A 50 -4.54 1.03 -12.58
CA TRP A 50 -4.92 2.32 -12.00
C TRP A 50 -5.28 3.31 -13.12
N PRO A 51 -6.38 4.05 -12.98
CA PRO A 51 -6.77 5.06 -13.96
C PRO A 51 -5.85 6.28 -13.90
N TYR A 52 -5.76 7.00 -15.02
CA TYR A 52 -5.18 8.35 -15.09
C TYR A 52 -6.16 9.29 -15.83
N PRO A 53 -6.46 10.50 -15.30
CA PRO A 53 -6.08 11.02 -13.98
C PRO A 53 -6.61 10.16 -12.83
N LEU A 54 -5.88 10.12 -11.70
CA LEU A 54 -6.23 9.25 -10.58
C LEU A 54 -7.29 9.91 -9.68
N PRO A 55 -8.51 9.34 -9.57
CA PRO A 55 -9.55 9.90 -8.71
C PRO A 55 -9.24 9.72 -7.23
N ARG A 56 -9.51 10.74 -6.40
CA ARG A 56 -9.32 10.67 -4.94
C ARG A 56 -10.12 9.55 -4.29
N ASP A 57 -11.39 9.40 -4.66
CA ASP A 57 -12.28 8.35 -4.14
C ASP A 57 -11.77 6.94 -4.48
N TYR A 58 -11.08 6.78 -5.62
CA TYR A 58 -10.40 5.55 -5.97
C TYR A 58 -9.26 5.27 -4.99
N VAL A 59 -8.41 6.26 -4.68
CA VAL A 59 -7.30 6.11 -3.72
C VAL A 59 -7.82 5.78 -2.32
N GLU A 60 -8.83 6.48 -1.84
CA GLU A 60 -9.47 6.22 -0.54
C GLU A 60 -9.97 4.77 -0.43
N ARG A 61 -10.66 4.27 -1.47
CA ARG A 61 -11.11 2.87 -1.52
C ARG A 61 -9.95 1.89 -1.52
N ARG A 62 -8.87 2.18 -2.26
CA ARG A 62 -7.67 1.33 -2.32
C ARG A 62 -6.98 1.28 -0.95
N VAL A 63 -6.72 2.43 -0.33
CA VAL A 63 -6.12 2.54 1.01
C VAL A 63 -6.96 1.79 2.04
N ALA A 64 -8.28 1.94 2.03
CA ALA A 64 -9.17 1.21 2.94
C ALA A 64 -9.14 -0.32 2.70
N GLY A 65 -9.00 -0.75 1.44
CA GLY A 65 -8.93 -2.17 1.07
C GLY A 65 -7.56 -2.81 1.33
N MET A 66 -6.48 -2.03 1.35
CA MET A 66 -5.09 -2.43 1.58
C MET A 66 -4.76 -2.72 3.05
N ARG A 67 -5.76 -2.88 3.91
CA ARG A 67 -5.57 -3.09 5.36
C ARG A 67 -6.09 -4.47 5.77
N TRP A 68 -5.71 -5.50 5.02
CA TRP A 68 -6.15 -6.89 5.22
C TRP A 68 -7.67 -7.08 5.15
N LYS A 69 -8.38 -6.10 4.56
CA LYS A 69 -9.82 -6.06 4.59
C LYS A 69 -10.42 -7.07 3.61
N ASN A 70 -11.18 -8.02 4.14
CA ASN A 70 -11.85 -9.08 3.36
C ASN A 70 -10.92 -9.84 2.39
N GLY A 71 -9.63 -9.99 2.72
CA GLY A 71 -8.68 -10.60 1.79
C GLY A 71 -7.22 -10.59 2.23
N TRP A 72 -6.43 -11.42 1.55
CA TRP A 72 -4.96 -11.43 1.67
C TRP A 72 -4.36 -10.32 0.80
N ARG A 73 -4.49 -9.08 1.27
CA ARG A 73 -3.88 -7.90 0.65
C ARG A 73 -3.47 -6.88 1.69
N CYS A 74 -2.29 -6.33 1.53
CA CYS A 74 -1.81 -5.25 2.39
C CYS A 74 -1.02 -4.23 1.57
N GLY A 75 -1.16 -2.96 1.92
CA GLY A 75 -0.34 -1.87 1.45
C GLY A 75 0.50 -1.32 2.59
N PHE A 76 1.72 -0.96 2.27
CA PHE A 76 2.70 -0.41 3.19
C PHE A 76 3.24 0.90 2.65
N ALA A 77 3.40 1.86 3.54
CA ALA A 77 4.14 3.08 3.26
C ALA A 77 5.63 2.78 3.32
N ILE A 78 6.40 3.40 2.41
CA ILE A 78 7.86 3.38 2.42
C ILE A 78 8.31 4.79 2.83
N ASP A 79 8.77 4.93 4.06
CA ASP A 79 9.27 6.16 4.64
C ASP A 79 10.79 6.18 4.63
N VAL A 80 11.39 7.31 4.26
CA VAL A 80 12.84 7.54 4.37
C VAL A 80 13.11 8.58 5.45
N SER A 81 14.03 8.25 6.36
CA SER A 81 14.39 9.14 7.47
C SER A 81 14.85 10.51 6.97
N GLY A 82 14.23 11.58 7.47
CA GLY A 82 14.50 12.97 7.07
C GLY A 82 13.86 13.43 5.75
N ILE A 83 13.17 12.54 5.02
CA ILE A 83 12.46 12.86 3.78
C ILE A 83 10.94 12.70 3.96
N GLY A 84 10.53 11.62 4.63
CA GLY A 84 9.12 11.21 4.75
C GLY A 84 8.78 10.11 3.77
N MET A 85 7.48 9.94 3.53
CA MET A 85 6.95 8.87 2.67
C MET A 85 7.32 9.12 1.22
N ILE A 86 8.06 8.18 0.62
CA ILE A 86 8.51 8.26 -0.78
C ILE A 86 7.70 7.37 -1.70
N GLY A 87 6.79 6.55 -1.17
CA GLY A 87 6.04 5.60 -1.98
C GLY A 87 5.33 4.56 -1.14
N GLY A 88 4.85 3.52 -1.82
CA GLY A 88 4.29 2.36 -1.16
C GLY A 88 4.60 1.07 -1.89
N ILE A 89 4.59 -0.02 -1.12
CA ILE A 89 4.63 -1.38 -1.61
C ILE A 89 3.36 -2.08 -1.14
N SER A 90 2.83 -2.96 -1.97
CA SER A 90 1.63 -3.73 -1.63
C SER A 90 1.78 -5.15 -2.11
N PHE A 91 1.08 -6.05 -1.42
CA PHE A 91 0.81 -7.37 -1.94
C PHE A 91 -0.70 -7.63 -1.99
N GLY A 92 -1.11 -8.55 -2.85
CA GLY A 92 -2.49 -9.01 -2.91
C GLY A 92 -2.60 -10.37 -3.58
N SER A 93 -3.52 -11.20 -3.10
CA SER A 93 -3.96 -12.42 -3.80
C SER A 93 -5.30 -12.14 -4.48
N PRO A 94 -5.38 -12.18 -5.83
CA PRO A 94 -6.64 -12.07 -6.56
C PRO A 94 -7.69 -13.10 -6.09
N SER A 95 -7.27 -14.34 -5.83
CA SER A 95 -8.12 -15.43 -5.31
C SER A 95 -8.46 -15.33 -3.82
N GLN A 96 -8.05 -14.27 -3.14
CA GLN A 96 -8.32 -14.04 -1.71
C GLN A 96 -7.70 -15.08 -0.77
N GLY A 97 -6.47 -15.53 -1.05
CA GLY A 97 -5.72 -16.43 -0.17
C GLY A 97 -5.17 -17.69 -0.82
N GLY A 98 -5.22 -17.78 -2.15
CA GLY A 98 -4.42 -18.74 -2.89
C GLY A 98 -2.94 -18.50 -2.63
N LYS A 99 -2.19 -19.55 -2.29
CA LYS A 99 -0.75 -19.41 -2.01
C LYS A 99 0.08 -19.14 -3.27
N GLN A 100 -0.48 -19.40 -4.46
CA GLN A 100 0.24 -19.41 -5.73
C GLN A 100 -0.07 -18.19 -6.62
N ASP A 101 -0.88 -17.24 -6.15
CA ASP A 101 -1.28 -16.06 -6.92
C ASP A 101 -0.99 -14.75 -6.16
N MET A 102 -0.04 -14.77 -5.23
CA MET A 102 0.36 -13.56 -4.56
C MET A 102 1.09 -12.63 -5.52
N GLU A 103 0.56 -11.44 -5.71
CA GLU A 103 1.16 -10.37 -6.49
C GLU A 103 1.82 -9.36 -5.54
N ILE A 104 2.92 -8.76 -6.00
CA ILE A 104 3.57 -7.63 -5.32
C ILE A 104 3.65 -6.49 -6.32
N GLY A 105 3.29 -5.29 -5.88
CA GLY A 105 3.42 -4.06 -6.65
C GLY A 105 3.95 -2.93 -5.78
N TYR A 106 4.66 -1.99 -6.39
CA TYR A 106 5.17 -0.81 -5.71
C TYR A 106 5.02 0.43 -6.60
N GLY A 107 4.99 1.60 -5.97
CA GLY A 107 5.02 2.90 -6.62
C GLY A 107 5.86 3.85 -5.78
N LEU A 108 6.80 4.53 -6.42
CA LEU A 108 7.68 5.51 -5.79
C LEU A 108 7.46 6.88 -6.42
N HIS A 109 7.67 7.92 -5.63
CA HIS A 109 7.74 9.28 -6.11
C HIS A 109 8.95 9.42 -7.06
N PRO A 110 8.81 10.10 -8.22
CA PRO A 110 9.87 10.14 -9.24
C PRO A 110 11.16 10.85 -8.79
N ASP A 111 11.11 11.64 -7.72
CA ASP A 111 12.26 12.39 -7.20
C ASP A 111 13.08 11.61 -6.14
N HIS A 112 12.80 10.31 -5.95
CA HIS A 112 13.41 9.45 -4.92
C HIS A 112 13.81 8.08 -5.48
#